data_AF-A0A6I9N8Y4-F1
#
_entry.id   AF-A0A6I9N8Y4-F1
#
_cell.length_a   1.000
_cell.length_b   1.000
_cell.length_c   1.000
_cell.angle_alpha   90.00
_cell.angle_beta   90.00
_cell.angle_gamma   90.00
#
_symmetry.space_group_name_H-M   'P 1'
#
loop_
_entity.id
_entity.type
_entity.pdbx_description
1 polymer ?
#
loop_
_entity_poly.entity_id
_entity_poly.type
_entity_poly.pdbx_seq_one_letter_code
_entity_poly.pdbx_strand_id
1 'polypeptide(L)'
;MKLIHNYECEGRPLDELSEEDRFMVRFSKIPRLSQRISTLTFMGNFPESVQLIQPQLNAIIAASMSIKSSSKLKKILEIILAFGNYMNSSKREAAYGFRLQSLDLLLDTKSTDRKQTLLHYIVSIIQEKYPQLQSFYTELHFLDKAAL
;
A
#
# COMPACT_ATOMS: atom_id res chain seq x y z
N MET A 1 18.53 -15.85 -36.61
CA MET A 1 17.37 -16.02 -37.50
C MET A 1 17.73 -15.84 -38.98
N LYS A 2 18.26 -14.67 -39.42
CA LYS A 2 18.63 -14.47 -40.84
C LYS A 2 19.69 -15.45 -41.38
N LEU A 3 20.73 -15.77 -40.59
CA LEU A 3 21.76 -16.74 -40.98
C LEU A 3 21.21 -18.16 -41.20
N ILE A 4 20.39 -18.63 -40.25
CA ILE A 4 19.75 -19.95 -40.30
C ILE A 4 18.78 -20.03 -41.49
N HIS A 5 18.01 -18.97 -41.72
CA HIS A 5 17.09 -18.89 -42.85
C HIS A 5 17.83 -18.92 -44.20
N ASN A 6 18.95 -18.20 -44.33
CA ASN A 6 19.76 -18.24 -45.54
C ASN A 6 20.38 -19.63 -45.77
N TYR A 7 20.85 -20.29 -44.72
CA TYR A 7 21.40 -21.65 -44.79
C TYR A 7 20.36 -22.68 -45.27
N GLU A 8 19.10 -22.57 -44.82
CA GLU A 8 17.98 -23.39 -45.31
C GLU A 8 17.62 -23.08 -46.76
N CYS A 9 17.59 -21.80 -47.15
CA CYS A 9 17.30 -21.39 -48.53
C CYS A 9 18.37 -21.82 -49.53
N GLU A 10 19.62 -22.01 -49.09
CA GLU A 10 20.72 -22.55 -49.89
C GLU A 10 20.65 -24.08 -50.07
N GLY A 11 19.68 -24.77 -49.47
CA GLY A 11 19.47 -26.21 -49.64
C GLY A 11 20.52 -27.10 -48.98
N ARG A 12 21.27 -26.56 -48.00
CA ARG A 12 22.32 -27.30 -47.30
C ARG A 12 21.74 -28.32 -46.31
N PRO A 13 22.37 -29.49 -46.14
CA PRO A 13 21.88 -30.54 -45.24
C PRO A 13 21.94 -30.08 -43.77
N LEU A 14 20.76 -30.06 -43.13
CA LEU A 14 20.63 -29.68 -41.71
C LEU A 14 21.30 -30.67 -40.75
N ASP A 15 21.64 -31.88 -41.21
CA ASP A 15 22.30 -32.92 -40.42
C ASP A 15 23.80 -32.64 -40.18
N GLU A 16 24.40 -31.77 -40.99
CA GLU A 16 25.80 -31.31 -40.82
C GLU A 16 25.94 -30.19 -39.77
N LEU A 17 24.82 -29.62 -39.31
CA LEU A 17 24.81 -28.62 -38.26
C LEU A 17 25.06 -29.25 -36.89
N SER A 18 25.64 -28.46 -35.98
CA SER A 18 25.78 -28.81 -34.57
C SER A 18 24.42 -29.08 -33.90
N GLU A 19 24.40 -29.76 -32.75
CA GLU A 19 23.14 -30.04 -32.05
C GLU A 19 22.41 -28.75 -31.66
N GLU A 20 23.18 -27.74 -31.25
CA GLU A 20 22.72 -26.42 -30.84
C GLU A 20 22.08 -25.68 -32.02
N ASP A 21 22.72 -25.72 -33.19
CA ASP A 21 22.21 -25.09 -34.41
C ASP A 21 20.94 -25.78 -34.92
N ARG A 22 20.88 -27.13 -34.87
CA ARG A 22 19.66 -27.89 -35.19
C ARG A 22 18.51 -27.56 -34.23
N PHE A 23 18.81 -27.37 -32.94
CA PHE A 23 17.80 -26.91 -31.98
C PHE A 23 17.31 -25.51 -32.35
N MET A 24 18.21 -24.57 -32.65
CA MET A 24 17.85 -23.20 -33.02
C MET A 24 17.04 -23.14 -34.33
N VAL A 25 17.33 -24.00 -35.31
CA VAL A 25 16.51 -24.17 -36.52
C VAL A 25 15.08 -24.59 -36.15
N ARG A 26 14.92 -25.66 -35.37
CA ARG A 26 13.59 -26.15 -34.96
C ARG A 26 12.83 -25.12 -34.10
N PHE A 27 13.55 -24.46 -33.19
CA PHE A 27 13.02 -23.42 -32.32
C PHE A 27 12.55 -22.20 -33.14
N SER A 28 13.31 -21.81 -34.16
CA SER A 28 12.96 -20.69 -35.06
C SER A 28 11.71 -20.90 -35.89
N LYS A 29 11.38 -22.16 -36.20
CA LYS A 29 10.19 -22.53 -36.97
C LYS A 29 8.89 -22.40 -36.18
N ILE A 30 8.97 -22.21 -34.86
CA ILE A 30 7.79 -22.01 -34.01
C ILE A 30 7.18 -20.64 -34.33
N PRO A 31 5.94 -20.58 -34.84
CA PRO A 31 5.31 -19.30 -35.16
C PRO A 31 5.07 -18.51 -33.88
N ARG A 32 5.37 -17.21 -33.93
CA ARG A 32 5.16 -16.28 -32.82
C ARG A 32 5.89 -16.70 -31.53
N LEU A 33 7.07 -17.32 -31.67
CA LEU A 33 7.85 -17.88 -30.56
C LEU A 33 7.98 -16.92 -29.36
N SER A 34 8.39 -15.67 -29.59
CA SER A 34 8.54 -14.67 -28.51
C SER A 34 7.25 -14.47 -27.71
N GLN A 35 6.11 -14.37 -28.38
CA GLN A 35 4.81 -14.23 -27.73
C GLN A 35 4.44 -15.50 -26.95
N ARG A 36 4.68 -16.68 -27.53
CA ARG A 36 4.40 -17.97 -26.87
C ARG A 36 5.22 -18.15 -25.59
N ILE A 37 6.51 -17.80 -25.62
CA ILE A 37 7.37 -17.83 -24.43
C ILE A 37 6.83 -16.88 -23.37
N SER A 38 6.54 -15.62 -23.72
CA SER A 38 5.97 -14.66 -22.78
C SER A 38 4.64 -15.13 -22.18
N THR A 39 3.76 -15.73 -22.99
CA THR A 39 2.49 -16.31 -22.50
C THR A 39 2.73 -17.48 -21.56
N LEU A 40 3.64 -18.40 -21.88
CA LEU A 40 3.97 -19.54 -21.02
C LEU A 40 4.56 -19.08 -19.69
N THR A 41 5.48 -18.11 -19.71
CA THR A 41 6.03 -17.50 -18.50
C THR A 41 4.94 -16.82 -17.67
N PHE A 42 4.05 -16.06 -18.31
CA PHE A 42 2.92 -15.44 -17.62
C PHE A 42 2.01 -16.48 -16.97
N MET A 43 1.62 -17.53 -17.69
CA MET A 43 0.77 -18.60 -17.16
C MET A 43 1.41 -19.30 -15.97
N GLY A 44 2.73 -19.55 -16.01
CA GLY A 44 3.47 -20.15 -14.89
C GLY A 44 3.51 -19.25 -13.65
N ASN A 45 3.73 -17.94 -13.84
CA ASN A 45 3.92 -17.00 -12.73
C ASN A 45 2.62 -16.39 -12.21
N PHE A 46 1.52 -16.48 -12.97
CA PHE A 46 0.26 -15.81 -12.64
C PHE A 46 -0.31 -16.22 -11.27
N PRO A 47 -0.39 -17.51 -10.90
CA PRO A 47 -0.93 -17.91 -9.60
C PRO A 47 -0.12 -17.33 -8.43
N GLU A 48 1.21 -17.35 -8.52
CA GLU A 48 2.10 -16.79 -7.50
C GLU A 48 1.96 -15.27 -7.42
N SER A 49 1.91 -14.59 -8.56
CA SER A 49 1.68 -13.14 -8.64
C SER A 49 0.38 -12.73 -7.95
N VAL A 50 -0.71 -13.48 -8.20
CA VAL A 50 -2.01 -13.23 -7.55
C VAL A 50 -1.91 -13.49 -6.05
N GLN A 51 -1.29 -14.59 -5.62
CA GLN A 51 -1.11 -14.90 -4.20
C GLN A 51 -0.27 -13.85 -3.45
N LEU A 52 0.67 -13.20 -4.14
CA LEU A 52 1.49 -12.14 -3.56
C LEU A 52 0.73 -10.80 -3.48
N ILE A 53 -0.01 -10.43 -4.53
CA ILE A 53 -0.65 -9.11 -4.65
C ILE A 53 -1.99 -9.05 -3.88
N GLN A 54 -2.78 -10.13 -3.91
CA GLN A 54 -4.12 -10.15 -3.33
C GLN A 54 -4.15 -9.80 -1.84
N PRO A 55 -3.25 -10.31 -0.98
CA PRO A 55 -3.22 -9.95 0.44
C PRO A 55 -2.90 -8.48 0.68
N GLN A 56 -2.03 -7.89 -0.14
CA GLN A 56 -1.66 -6.47 -0.04
C GLN A 56 -2.87 -5.58 -0.36
N LEU A 57 -3.58 -5.89 -1.45
CA LEU A 57 -4.82 -5.20 -1.80
C LEU A 57 -5.88 -5.34 -0.70
N ASN A 58 -6.07 -6.54 -0.18
CA ASN A 58 -7.03 -6.79 0.88
C ASN A 58 -6.67 -6.02 2.16
N ALA A 59 -5.39 -5.94 2.51
CA ALA A 59 -4.94 -5.17 3.67
C ALA A 59 -5.23 -3.66 3.50
N ILE A 60 -4.92 -3.08 2.33
CA ILE A 60 -5.21 -1.67 2.04
C ILE A 60 -6.71 -1.40 2.07
N ILE A 61 -7.52 -2.26 1.46
CA ILE A 61 -8.98 -2.14 1.45
C ILE A 61 -9.53 -2.21 2.87
N ALA A 62 -9.12 -3.21 3.65
CA ALA A 62 -9.57 -3.39 5.03
C ALA A 62 -9.14 -2.21 5.93
N ALA A 63 -7.89 -1.76 5.83
CA ALA A 63 -7.37 -0.62 6.58
C ALA A 63 -8.13 0.67 6.24
N SER A 64 -8.28 0.97 4.95
CA SER A 64 -9.02 2.16 4.47
C SER A 64 -10.47 2.16 4.94
N MET A 65 -11.16 1.03 4.81
CA MET A 65 -12.54 0.91 5.31
C MET A 65 -12.62 1.07 6.82
N SER A 66 -11.72 0.43 7.56
CA SER A 66 -11.71 0.49 9.04
C SER A 66 -11.50 1.92 9.57
N ILE A 67 -10.58 2.68 8.96
CA ILE A 67 -10.37 4.10 9.29
C ILE A 67 -11.63 4.90 8.97
N LYS A 68 -12.20 4.71 7.77
CA LYS A 68 -13.37 5.47 7.31
C LYS A 68 -14.62 5.18 8.15
N SER A 69 -14.81 3.94 8.59
CA SER A 69 -16.00 3.52 9.35
C SER A 69 -15.86 3.72 10.86
N SER A 70 -14.66 3.96 11.38
CA SER A 70 -14.45 4.10 12.83
C SER A 70 -15.13 5.35 13.38
N SER A 71 -16.25 5.12 14.06
CA SER A 71 -16.99 6.17 14.76
C SER A 71 -16.19 6.73 15.94
N LYS A 72 -15.40 5.88 16.61
CA LYS A 72 -14.56 6.29 17.74
C LYS A 72 -13.43 7.21 17.29
N LEU A 73 -12.74 6.88 16.19
CA LEU A 73 -11.69 7.73 15.63
C LEU A 73 -12.25 9.10 15.24
N LYS A 74 -13.39 9.12 14.54
CA LYS A 74 -14.08 10.37 14.21
C LYS A 74 -14.33 11.23 15.45
N LYS A 75 -14.78 10.62 16.55
CA LYS A 75 -15.10 11.36 17.76
C LYS A 75 -13.86 11.90 18.48
N ILE A 76 -12.75 11.16 18.46
CA ILE A 76 -11.45 11.65 18.93
C ILE A 76 -10.99 12.85 18.10
N LEU A 77 -11.10 12.79 16.77
CA LEU A 77 -10.73 13.91 15.90
C LEU A 77 -11.60 15.15 16.16
N GLU A 78 -12.89 14.99 16.44
CA GLU A 78 -13.77 16.09 16.84
C GLU A 78 -13.36 16.73 18.17
N ILE A 79 -12.95 15.93 19.16
CA ILE A 79 -12.44 16.42 20.44
C ILE A 79 -11.16 17.23 20.22
N ILE A 80 -10.22 16.71 19.42
CA ILE A 80 -8.98 17.41 19.07
C ILE A 80 -9.29 18.74 18.36
N LEU A 81 -10.24 18.74 17.42
CA LEU A 81 -10.68 19.95 16.73
C LEU A 81 -11.25 20.98 17.71
N ALA A 82 -12.08 20.55 18.66
CA ALA A 82 -12.66 21.44 19.68
C ALA A 82 -11.57 22.08 20.56
N PHE A 83 -10.60 21.30 21.04
CA PHE A 83 -9.46 21.83 21.79
C PHE A 83 -8.62 22.79 20.95
N GLY A 84 -8.29 22.40 19.71
CA GLY A 84 -7.54 23.24 18.79
C GLY A 84 -8.23 24.58 18.50
N ASN A 85 -9.55 24.57 18.29
CA ASN A 85 -10.35 25.78 18.09
C ASN A 85 -10.39 26.64 19.34
N TYR A 86 -10.60 26.05 20.53
CA TYR A 86 -10.59 26.79 21.79
C TYR A 86 -9.26 27.51 22.00
N MET A 87 -8.14 26.80 21.82
CA MET A 87 -6.79 27.34 22.00
C MET A 87 -6.43 28.42 20.96
N ASN A 88 -6.93 28.31 19.72
CA ASN A 88 -6.60 29.24 18.62
C ASN A 88 -7.63 30.35 18.40
N SER A 89 -8.76 30.32 19.11
CA SER A 89 -9.91 31.24 18.95
C SER A 89 -9.55 32.73 19.07
N SER A 90 -8.49 33.06 19.80
CA SER A 90 -8.05 34.44 20.01
C SER A 90 -7.30 35.07 18.83
N LYS A 91 -6.79 34.25 17.89
CA LYS A 91 -5.93 34.73 16.77
C LYS A 91 -6.39 34.25 15.40
N ARG A 92 -7.27 33.28 15.32
CA ARG A 92 -7.73 32.66 14.08
C ARG A 92 -9.23 32.40 14.13
N GLU A 93 -9.87 32.45 12.97
CA GLU A 93 -11.25 32.00 12.81
C GLU A 93 -11.41 30.51 13.15
N ALA A 94 -12.63 30.10 13.50
CA ALA A 94 -12.95 28.73 13.83
C ALA A 94 -12.67 27.79 12.64
N ALA A 95 -11.91 26.73 12.87
CA ALA A 95 -11.63 25.71 11.87
C ALA A 95 -12.72 24.63 11.86
N TYR A 96 -13.05 24.13 10.66
CA TYR A 96 -13.96 23.00 10.47
C TYR A 96 -13.23 21.64 10.40
N GLY A 97 -11.90 21.66 10.38
CA GLY A 97 -11.04 20.49 10.30
C GLY A 97 -9.57 20.88 10.34
N PHE A 98 -8.71 19.87 10.42
CA PHE A 98 -7.26 20.03 10.41
C PHE A 98 -6.62 18.97 9.51
N ARG A 99 -5.38 19.21 9.08
CA ARG A 99 -4.62 18.22 8.31
C ARG A 99 -4.04 17.17 9.24
N LEU A 100 -3.93 15.92 8.80
CA LEU A 100 -3.45 14.82 9.65
C LEU A 100 -2.07 15.06 10.28
N GLN A 101 -1.17 15.82 9.61
CA GLN A 101 0.13 16.18 10.17
C GLN A 101 0.02 17.01 11.47
N SER A 102 -1.11 17.65 11.72
CA SER A 102 -1.34 18.38 12.98
C SER A 102 -1.43 17.47 14.19
N LEU A 103 -1.66 16.16 14.02
CA LEU A 103 -1.66 15.19 15.12
C LEU A 103 -0.28 15.07 15.77
N ASP A 104 0.81 15.18 15.00
CA ASP A 104 2.17 15.11 15.51
C ASP A 104 2.47 16.27 16.49
N LEU A 105 1.87 17.44 16.26
CA LEU A 105 2.04 18.64 17.08
C LEU A 105 1.38 18.56 18.47
N LEU A 106 0.53 17.54 18.70
CA LEU A 106 -0.11 17.34 20.01
C LEU A 106 0.91 16.94 21.09
N LEU A 107 2.03 16.33 20.69
CA LEU A 107 3.14 16.02 21.59
C LEU A 107 4.01 17.24 21.87
N ASP A 108 4.09 18.19 20.95
CA ASP A 108 4.93 19.38 21.06
C ASP A 108 4.32 20.46 21.96
N THR A 109 2.99 20.52 22.00
CA THR A 109 2.27 21.51 22.80
C THR A 109 2.25 21.08 24.28
N LYS A 110 2.91 21.84 25.15
CA LYS A 110 3.06 21.52 26.59
C LYS A 110 2.26 22.46 27.48
N SER A 111 1.92 21.96 28.67
CA SER A 111 1.37 22.78 29.75
C SER A 111 2.36 23.87 30.20
N THR A 112 1.86 24.90 30.87
CA THR A 112 2.68 26.01 31.41
C THR A 112 3.78 25.52 32.35
N ASP A 113 3.50 24.47 33.14
CA ASP A 113 4.45 23.84 34.05
C ASP A 113 5.33 22.77 33.38
N ARG A 114 5.16 22.54 32.07
CA ARG A 114 5.88 21.56 31.23
C ARG A 114 5.81 20.10 31.69
N LYS A 115 4.88 19.77 32.59
CA LYS A 115 4.74 18.40 33.12
C LYS A 115 3.92 17.48 32.22
N GLN A 116 3.06 18.03 31.38
CA GLN A 116 2.20 17.25 30.48
C GLN A 116 2.13 17.89 29.09
N THR A 117 1.88 17.06 28.07
CA THR A 117 1.59 17.52 26.72
C THR A 117 0.08 17.62 26.50
N LEU A 118 -0.34 18.30 25.43
CA LEU A 118 -1.73 18.36 25.02
C LEU A 118 -2.29 16.95 24.76
N LEU A 119 -1.49 16.05 24.17
CA LEU A 119 -1.90 14.66 23.99
C LEU A 119 -2.21 13.97 25.34
N HIS A 120 -1.33 14.11 26.34
CA HIS A 120 -1.58 13.54 27.67
C HIS A 120 -2.89 14.07 28.28
N TYR A 121 -3.11 15.38 28.17
CA TYR A 121 -4.33 16.00 28.66
C TYR A 121 -5.59 15.48 27.94
N ILE A 122 -5.55 15.36 26.61
CA ILE A 122 -6.66 14.81 25.82
C ILE A 122 -6.95 13.35 26.21
N VAL A 123 -5.92 12.53 26.42
CA VAL A 123 -6.08 11.14 26.89
C VAL A 123 -6.77 11.09 28.24
N SER A 124 -6.36 11.92 29.21
CA SER A 124 -7.02 11.99 30.53
C SER A 124 -8.49 12.39 30.41
N ILE A 125 -8.81 13.38 29.57
CA ILE A 125 -10.19 13.80 29.32
C ILE A 125 -11.01 12.68 28.66
N ILE A 126 -10.43 11.95 27.70
CA ILE A 126 -11.08 10.78 27.09
C ILE A 126 -11.32 9.72 28.15
N GLN A 127 -10.36 9.46 29.04
CA GLN A 127 -10.53 8.46 30.09
C GLN A 127 -11.65 8.80 31.06
N GLU A 128 -11.74 10.06 31.48
CA GLU A 128 -12.72 10.54 32.45
C GLU A 128 -14.12 10.70 31.83
N LYS A 129 -14.23 11.32 30.65
CA LYS A 129 -15.51 11.74 30.06
C LYS A 129 -16.02 10.85 28.94
N TYR A 130 -15.14 10.09 28.28
CA TYR A 130 -15.47 9.27 27.10
C TYR A 130 -14.79 7.89 27.15
N PRO A 131 -14.98 7.10 28.22
CA PRO A 131 -14.27 5.83 28.41
C PRO A 131 -14.44 4.84 27.24
N GLN A 132 -15.56 4.90 26.52
CA GLN A 132 -15.84 4.10 25.33
C GLN A 132 -14.86 4.35 24.16
N LEU A 133 -14.21 5.53 24.12
CA LEU A 133 -13.25 5.90 23.07
C LEU A 133 -11.83 5.40 23.37
N GLN A 134 -11.54 4.92 24.59
CA GLN A 134 -10.20 4.42 24.94
C GLN A 134 -9.76 3.27 24.02
N SER A 135 -10.70 2.42 23.61
CA SER A 135 -10.50 1.31 22.68
C SER A 135 -10.79 1.69 21.23
N PHE A 136 -10.49 2.93 20.79
CA PHE A 136 -10.70 3.31 19.39
C PHE A 136 -9.81 2.52 18.43
N TYR A 137 -8.58 2.21 18.84
CA TYR A 137 -7.61 1.48 18.03
C TYR A 137 -8.08 0.05 17.69
N THR A 138 -9.00 -0.53 18.47
CA THR A 138 -9.56 -1.85 18.16
C THR A 138 -10.51 -1.84 16.96
N GLU A 139 -10.98 -0.67 16.53
CA GLU A 139 -11.76 -0.54 15.30
C GLU A 139 -10.88 -0.46 14.06
N LEU A 140 -9.58 -0.23 14.24
CA LEU A 140 -8.61 -0.02 13.17
C LEU A 140 -7.87 -1.33 12.89
N HIS A 141 -8.09 -1.88 11.70
CA HIS A 141 -7.60 -3.20 11.33
C HIS A 141 -6.58 -3.09 10.21
N PHE A 142 -5.57 -3.97 10.22
CA PHE A 142 -4.59 -4.09 9.13
C PHE A 142 -3.77 -2.82 8.82
N LEU A 143 -3.75 -1.83 9.72
CA LEU A 143 -2.99 -0.59 9.51
C LEU A 143 -1.50 -0.86 9.26
N ASP A 144 -0.87 -1.67 10.11
CA ASP A 144 0.56 -1.99 9.98
C ASP A 144 0.87 -2.73 8.67
N LYS A 145 -0.05 -3.60 8.22
CA LYS A 145 0.13 -4.34 6.97
C LYS A 145 -0.14 -3.50 5.73
N ALA A 146 -0.95 -2.45 5.84
CA ALA A 146 -1.24 -1.52 4.75
C ALA A 146 -0.23 -0.37 4.65
N ALA A 147 0.55 -0.14 5.72
CA ALA A 147 1.59 0.90 5.75
C ALA A 147 2.94 0.43 5.19
N LEU A 148 3.14 -0.89 5.06
CA LEU A 148 4.30 -1.54 4.44
C LEU A 148 4.14 -1.63 2.92
#